data_AF-A0A0G0ALE6-F1
#
_entry.id   AF-A0A0G0ALE6-F1
#
_cell.length_a   1.000
_cell.length_b   1.000
_cell.length_c   1.000
_cell.angle_alpha   90.00
_cell.angle_beta   90.00
_cell.angle_gamma   90.00
#
_symmetry.space_group_name_H-M   'P 1'
#
loop_
_entity.id
_entity.type
_entity.pdbx_description
1 polymer ?
#
loop_
_entity_poly.entity_id
_entity_poly.type
_entity_poly.pdbx_seq_one_letter_code
_entity_poly.pdbx_strand_id
1 'polypeptide(L)'
;MNQQNSKIIQTLTAVKIGELTVTQAAIGLGVSRQTIYTWLAKIASENTSETGQNAIKRQPRNNWVSKNSLDPKFEIQILKLIKNQPQLKIVDLYNYVSHLLPQKISWHGFYNCLKRNNLLTQENRQAFINSQDDTTASFRQRMVEKVVIGKYPVTSVANEYGISRQSLYTWINRYKKEGSQALTIKKTAYKTGLDATAEDVQMVLDQIIYQPQLSYAQVWQKLKVANPNFSIGRHGIYNIYKKYNLSHQNDRLYYSQKFAPIVQEAPKTAQTIDSVSIPSLDQLSPQVLPAPPPVISEVITPEAHVSPPLSFKTRIFNFFKISIISASLSLSVVTILFNLSDALISARSGKEFVGLIFAVAALSFGMFFFMYSMKYYLTIAFVLLFSRKNLNVKESEISNVNSSSIVSKTGLIPDLSQIEL
;
A
#
# COMPACT_ATOMS: atom_id res chain seq x y z
N MET A 1 17.43 23.41 -37.47
CA MET A 1 18.59 22.48 -37.44
C MET A 1 19.70 23.14 -36.63
N ASN A 2 20.32 22.47 -35.65
CA ASN A 2 21.23 23.13 -34.70
C ASN A 2 22.52 23.60 -35.41
N GLN A 3 22.91 24.87 -35.31
CA GLN A 3 24.07 25.45 -36.02
C GLN A 3 25.35 24.62 -35.85
N GLN A 4 25.53 24.01 -34.68
CA GLN A 4 26.66 23.14 -34.36
C GLN A 4 26.72 21.88 -35.25
N ASN A 5 25.58 21.28 -35.61
CA ASN A 5 25.55 20.08 -36.45
C ASN A 5 25.94 20.40 -37.90
N SER A 6 25.54 21.57 -38.40
CA SER A 6 25.94 22.03 -39.75
C SER A 6 27.46 22.20 -39.84
N LYS A 7 28.08 22.83 -38.83
CA LYS A 7 29.55 22.99 -38.76
C LYS A 7 30.28 21.64 -38.72
N ILE A 8 29.79 20.66 -37.95
CA ILE A 8 30.38 19.32 -37.88
C ILE A 8 30.34 18.63 -39.25
N ILE A 9 29.19 18.67 -39.94
CA ILE A 9 29.04 18.04 -41.25
C ILE A 9 29.97 18.70 -42.28
N GLN A 10 29.98 20.04 -42.36
CA GLN A 10 30.87 20.76 -43.27
C GLN A 10 32.34 20.40 -43.03
N THR A 11 32.77 20.35 -41.77
CA THR A 11 34.14 20.00 -41.41
C THR A 11 34.48 18.55 -41.80
N LEU A 12 33.57 17.60 -41.58
CA LEU A 12 33.80 16.20 -41.95
C LEU A 12 33.81 15.99 -43.47
N THR A 13 32.98 16.71 -44.22
CA THR A 13 32.99 16.70 -45.69
C THR A 13 34.32 17.24 -46.21
N ALA A 14 34.81 18.37 -45.66
CA ALA A 14 36.11 18.94 -46.00
C ALA A 14 37.27 17.96 -45.74
N VAL A 15 37.21 17.17 -44.67
CA VAL A 15 38.21 16.11 -44.42
C VAL A 15 38.10 14.98 -45.46
N LYS A 16 36.88 14.59 -45.85
CA LYS A 16 36.65 13.51 -46.82
C LYS A 16 37.18 13.87 -48.22
N ILE A 17 37.04 15.13 -48.63
CA ILE A 17 37.55 15.64 -49.92
C ILE A 17 39.04 16.02 -49.87
N GLY A 18 39.69 15.93 -48.70
CA GLY A 18 41.12 16.21 -48.53
C GLY A 18 41.48 17.68 -48.31
N GLU A 19 40.51 18.58 -48.18
CA GLU A 19 40.73 20.02 -47.90
C GLU A 19 41.22 20.27 -46.47
N LEU A 20 40.83 19.42 -45.51
CA LEU A 20 41.26 19.50 -44.12
C LEU A 20 41.89 18.20 -43.66
N THR A 21 42.96 18.30 -42.88
CA THR A 21 43.49 17.14 -42.15
C THR A 21 42.60 16.78 -40.97
N VAL A 22 42.60 15.51 -40.57
CA VAL A 22 41.89 15.01 -39.36
C VAL A 22 42.28 15.82 -38.12
N THR A 23 43.55 16.23 -38.02
CA THR A 23 44.07 17.04 -36.91
C THR A 23 43.46 18.45 -36.90
N GLN A 24 43.39 19.13 -38.04
CA GLN A 24 42.77 20.45 -38.13
C GLN A 24 41.26 20.40 -37.82
N ALA A 25 40.57 19.37 -38.30
CA ALA A 25 39.16 19.15 -38.00
C ALA A 25 38.92 18.89 -36.50
N ALA A 26 39.78 18.10 -35.86
CA ALA A 26 39.72 17.84 -34.43
C ALA A 26 39.88 19.13 -33.60
N ILE A 27 40.85 19.98 -33.98
CA ILE A 27 41.07 21.29 -33.34
C ILE A 27 39.88 22.22 -33.56
N GLY A 28 39.40 22.37 -34.81
CA GLY A 28 38.30 23.28 -35.17
C GLY A 28 36.94 22.93 -34.54
N LEU A 29 36.75 21.66 -34.17
CA LEU A 29 35.53 21.17 -33.51
C LEU A 29 35.69 20.97 -32.00
N GLY A 30 36.90 21.11 -31.44
CA GLY A 30 37.17 20.85 -30.02
C GLY A 30 36.95 19.39 -29.60
N VAL A 31 37.28 18.43 -30.47
CA VAL A 31 37.11 16.99 -30.22
C VAL A 31 38.41 16.22 -30.47
N SER A 32 38.48 14.98 -29.99
CA SER A 32 39.65 14.12 -30.21
C SER A 32 39.74 13.61 -31.66
N ARG A 33 40.95 13.34 -32.16
CA ARG A 33 41.18 12.70 -33.48
C ARG A 33 40.42 11.38 -33.65
N GLN A 34 40.35 10.57 -32.58
CA GLN A 34 39.59 9.31 -32.56
C GLN A 34 38.10 9.52 -32.86
N THR A 35 37.53 10.62 -32.35
CA THR A 35 36.13 10.99 -32.60
C THR A 35 35.90 11.31 -34.08
N ILE A 36 36.84 12.03 -34.72
CA ILE A 36 36.78 12.32 -36.16
C ILE A 36 36.84 11.03 -36.98
N TYR A 37 37.78 10.12 -36.70
CA TYR A 37 37.85 8.82 -37.39
C TYR A 37 36.56 8.00 -37.23
N THR A 38 35.97 8.00 -36.03
CA THR A 38 34.71 7.28 -35.78
C THR A 38 33.56 7.86 -36.59
N TRP A 39 33.49 9.18 -36.71
CA TRP A 39 32.47 9.85 -37.52
C TRP A 39 32.67 9.60 -39.02
N LEU A 40 33.91 9.66 -39.50
CA LEU A 40 34.23 9.35 -40.91
C LEU A 40 33.90 7.89 -41.25
N ALA A 41 34.25 6.93 -40.39
CA ALA A 41 33.92 5.52 -40.57
C ALA A 41 32.40 5.29 -40.64
N LYS A 42 31.63 6.00 -39.80
CA LYS A 42 30.17 5.92 -39.79
C LYS A 42 29.54 6.50 -41.08
N ILE A 43 30.09 7.62 -41.56
CA ILE A 43 29.67 8.21 -42.84
C ILE A 43 30.03 7.30 -44.03
N ALA A 44 31.16 6.58 -43.95
CA ALA A 44 31.56 5.64 -44.99
C ALA A 44 30.70 4.36 -45.02
N SER A 45 30.17 3.92 -43.87
CA SER A 45 29.32 2.72 -43.78
C SER A 45 27.88 2.95 -44.25
N GLU A 46 27.40 4.19 -44.27
CA GLU A 46 26.02 4.53 -44.66
C GLU A 46 26.01 5.05 -46.12
N ASN A 47 25.91 4.12 -47.06
CA ASN A 47 25.74 4.41 -48.49
C ASN A 47 24.34 5.01 -48.76
N THR A 48 24.12 6.30 -48.46
CA THR A 48 23.07 7.16 -49.08
C THR A 48 23.08 8.57 -48.45
N SER A 49 22.90 9.60 -49.27
CA SER A 49 23.14 11.02 -48.93
C SER A 49 22.18 11.61 -47.88
N GLU A 50 21.05 10.98 -47.58
CA GLU A 50 20.09 11.46 -46.58
C GLU A 50 20.22 10.78 -45.19
N THR A 51 20.77 9.57 -45.10
CA THR A 51 20.88 8.80 -43.84
C THR A 51 22.09 9.22 -43.00
N GLY A 52 23.20 9.63 -43.64
CA GLY A 52 24.41 10.07 -42.93
C GLY A 52 24.21 11.28 -42.01
N GLN A 53 23.24 12.16 -42.29
CA GLN A 53 22.88 13.27 -41.41
C GLN A 53 22.20 12.80 -40.11
N ASN A 54 21.51 11.65 -40.16
CA ASN A 54 20.87 11.03 -39.01
C ASN A 54 21.85 10.17 -38.18
N ALA A 55 22.93 9.66 -38.78
CA ALA A 55 24.00 8.96 -38.06
C ALA A 55 24.73 9.82 -37.02
N ILE A 56 24.93 11.11 -37.33
CA ILE A 56 25.69 12.04 -36.46
C ILE A 56 24.80 12.55 -35.31
N LYS A 57 23.48 12.45 -35.44
CA LYS A 57 22.57 12.60 -34.31
C LYS A 57 22.87 11.45 -33.35
N ARG A 58 23.64 11.75 -32.29
CA ARG A 58 23.75 10.88 -31.12
C ARG A 58 22.31 10.53 -30.71
N GLN A 59 21.84 9.33 -31.01
CA GLN A 59 21.00 8.65 -30.04
C GLN A 59 21.87 8.62 -28.78
N PRO A 60 21.53 9.35 -27.71
CA PRO A 60 22.22 9.14 -26.46
C PRO A 60 22.10 7.65 -26.20
N ARG A 61 23.16 6.98 -25.73
CA ARG A 61 23.02 5.64 -25.17
C ARG A 61 22.08 5.78 -23.97
N ASN A 62 20.77 5.71 -24.22
CA ASN A 62 19.71 6.23 -23.38
C ASN A 62 19.51 5.46 -22.08
N ASN A 63 20.38 4.49 -21.77
CA ASN A 63 20.29 3.71 -20.53
C ASN A 63 21.50 3.89 -19.60
N TRP A 64 22.45 4.75 -19.93
CA TRP A 64 23.55 5.07 -19.01
C TRP A 64 23.22 6.40 -18.34
N VAL A 65 22.65 6.31 -17.13
CA VAL A 65 22.49 7.43 -16.20
C VAL A 65 23.84 8.17 -16.14
N SER A 66 23.80 9.51 -16.20
CA SER A 66 25.00 10.35 -16.39
C SER A 66 26.18 9.88 -15.53
N LYS A 67 27.40 9.92 -16.09
CA LYS A 67 28.65 9.46 -15.44
C LYS A 67 28.91 10.03 -14.03
N ASN A 68 28.18 11.07 -13.62
CA ASN A 68 28.44 11.81 -12.38
C ASN A 68 27.35 11.66 -11.31
N SER A 69 26.20 11.03 -11.59
CA SER A 69 25.20 10.78 -10.54
C SER A 69 24.52 9.44 -10.75
N LEU A 70 24.84 8.48 -9.89
CA LEU A 70 24.04 7.28 -9.71
C LEU A 70 22.60 7.70 -9.31
N ASP A 71 21.56 6.98 -9.76
CA ASP A 71 20.21 7.23 -9.26
C ASP A 71 20.22 7.11 -7.72
N PRO A 72 19.66 8.10 -6.98
CA PRO A 72 19.59 8.08 -5.52
C PRO A 72 19.05 6.76 -4.94
N LYS A 73 18.13 6.09 -5.64
CA LYS A 73 17.58 4.79 -5.21
C LYS A 73 18.63 3.69 -5.19
N PHE A 74 19.59 3.70 -6.10
CA PHE A 74 20.68 2.72 -6.14
C PHE A 74 21.76 3.04 -5.13
N GLU A 75 22.05 4.33 -4.93
CA GLU A 75 22.96 4.76 -3.87
C GLU A 75 22.48 4.27 -2.50
N ILE A 76 21.19 4.45 -2.18
CA ILE A 76 20.60 3.93 -0.94
C ILE A 76 20.78 2.41 -0.83
N GLN A 77 20.62 1.66 -1.92
CA GLN A 77 20.80 0.20 -1.92
C GLN A 77 22.26 -0.20 -1.69
N ILE A 78 23.21 0.50 -2.32
CA ILE A 78 24.64 0.30 -2.09
C ILE A 78 24.99 0.55 -0.61
N LEU A 79 24.51 1.65 -0.04
CA LEU A 79 24.76 2.00 1.36
C LEU A 79 24.17 0.95 2.33
N LYS A 80 22.97 0.45 2.05
CA LYS A 80 22.36 -0.65 2.83
C LYS A 80 23.17 -1.95 2.75
N LEU A 81 23.72 -2.27 1.57
CA LEU A 81 24.55 -3.45 1.39
C LEU A 81 25.87 -3.34 2.14
N ILE A 82 26.53 -2.17 2.10
CA ILE A 82 27.73 -1.89 2.88
C ILE A 82 27.48 -2.04 4.38
N LYS A 83 26.31 -1.61 4.85
CA LYS A 83 25.89 -1.76 6.26
C LYS A 83 25.84 -3.23 6.68
N ASN A 84 25.39 -4.11 5.80
CA ASN A 84 25.29 -5.54 6.09
C ASN A 84 26.63 -6.26 5.98
N GLN A 85 27.57 -5.75 5.16
CA GLN A 85 28.81 -6.44 4.81
C GLN A 85 30.01 -5.46 4.66
N PRO A 86 30.43 -4.75 5.73
CA PRO A 86 31.51 -3.77 5.66
C PRO A 86 32.89 -4.36 5.31
N GLN A 87 33.09 -5.63 5.64
CA GLN A 87 34.35 -6.36 5.49
C GLN A 87 34.69 -6.72 4.03
N LEU A 88 33.72 -6.66 3.12
CA LEU A 88 33.96 -7.00 1.72
C LEU A 88 34.90 -5.99 1.06
N LYS A 89 35.72 -6.48 0.11
CA LYS A 89 36.53 -5.61 -0.73
C LYS A 89 35.62 -4.86 -1.70
N ILE A 90 36.08 -3.69 -2.17
CA ILE A 90 35.30 -2.84 -3.07
C ILE A 90 34.87 -3.58 -4.34
N VAL A 91 35.76 -4.41 -4.89
CA VAL A 91 35.50 -5.20 -6.10
C VAL A 91 34.40 -6.25 -5.84
N ASP A 92 34.45 -6.93 -4.69
CA ASP A 92 33.45 -7.93 -4.31
C ASP A 92 32.08 -7.28 -4.08
N LEU A 93 32.05 -6.12 -3.41
CA LEU A 93 30.84 -5.32 -3.24
C LEU A 93 30.23 -4.91 -4.58
N TYR A 94 31.06 -4.47 -5.53
CA TYR A 94 30.57 -4.11 -6.87
C TYR A 94 29.97 -5.30 -7.59
N ASN A 95 30.68 -6.44 -7.61
CA ASN A 95 30.19 -7.65 -8.26
C ASN A 95 28.84 -8.07 -7.66
N TYR A 96 28.74 -8.08 -6.33
CA TYR A 96 27.50 -8.39 -5.61
C TYR A 96 26.36 -7.44 -5.96
N VAL A 97 26.60 -6.12 -5.92
CA VAL A 97 25.63 -5.08 -6.30
C VAL A 97 25.20 -5.22 -7.76
N SER A 98 26.14 -5.54 -8.66
CA SER A 98 25.88 -5.66 -10.10
C SER A 98 24.98 -6.85 -10.46
N HIS A 99 25.02 -7.92 -9.64
CA HIS A 99 24.16 -9.08 -9.79
C HIS A 99 22.78 -8.88 -9.17
N LEU A 100 22.69 -8.11 -8.07
CA LEU A 100 21.43 -7.90 -7.36
C LEU A 100 20.52 -6.87 -8.03
N LEU A 101 21.08 -5.88 -8.71
CA LEU A 101 20.30 -4.76 -9.24
C LEU A 101 19.86 -5.04 -10.68
N PRO A 102 18.57 -4.82 -11.02
CA PRO A 102 18.05 -5.07 -12.37
C PRO A 102 18.65 -4.14 -13.44
N GLN A 103 19.25 -3.02 -13.02
CA GLN A 103 19.92 -2.08 -13.91
C GLN A 103 21.44 -2.21 -13.78
N LYS A 104 22.13 -2.23 -14.92
CA LYS A 104 23.60 -2.29 -14.98
C LYS A 104 24.20 -0.98 -14.47
N ILE A 105 24.74 -1.00 -13.25
CA ILE A 105 25.55 0.10 -12.71
C ILE A 105 26.97 0.02 -13.27
N SER A 106 27.51 1.15 -13.71
CA SER A 106 28.92 1.21 -14.12
C SER A 106 29.85 1.18 -12.90
N TRP A 107 31.02 0.52 -13.04
CA TRP A 107 32.09 0.55 -12.02
C TRP A 107 32.42 1.96 -11.55
N HIS A 108 32.53 2.93 -12.47
CA HIS A 108 32.80 4.32 -12.12
C HIS A 108 31.69 4.98 -11.29
N GLY A 109 30.41 4.69 -11.60
CA GLY A 109 29.27 5.17 -10.82
C GLY A 109 29.28 4.62 -9.39
N PHE A 110 29.55 3.32 -9.25
CA PHE A 110 29.71 2.67 -7.96
C PHE A 110 30.89 3.25 -7.17
N TYR A 111 32.06 3.37 -7.79
CA TYR A 111 33.26 3.93 -7.16
C TYR A 111 33.05 5.38 -6.71
N ASN A 112 32.44 6.22 -7.55
CA ASN A 112 32.15 7.61 -7.20
C ASN A 112 31.14 7.71 -6.05
N CYS A 113 30.15 6.81 -5.98
CA CYS A 113 29.23 6.69 -4.86
C CYS A 113 29.98 6.42 -3.55
N LEU A 114 30.90 5.45 -3.54
CA LEU A 114 31.71 5.17 -2.36
C LEU A 114 32.62 6.34 -1.99
N LYS A 115 33.30 6.93 -2.98
CA LYS A 115 34.23 8.05 -2.78
C LYS A 115 33.53 9.25 -2.14
N ARG A 116 32.35 9.63 -2.63
CA ARG A 116 31.59 10.78 -2.11
C ARG A 116 31.09 10.57 -0.68
N ASN A 117 30.79 9.32 -0.32
CA ASN A 117 30.38 8.94 1.05
C ASN A 117 31.58 8.57 1.94
N ASN A 118 32.81 8.74 1.46
CA ASN A 118 34.05 8.37 2.14
C ASN A 118 34.17 6.87 2.51
N LEU A 119 33.55 5.96 1.75
CA LEU A 119 33.43 4.52 2.07
C LEU A 119 34.45 3.61 1.36
N LEU A 120 35.54 4.19 0.85
CA LEU A 120 36.55 3.42 0.09
C LEU A 120 37.34 2.46 1.00
N THR A 121 37.67 2.86 2.23
CA THR A 121 38.40 2.00 3.17
C THR A 121 37.44 1.16 4.01
N GLN A 122 37.89 -0.03 4.42
CA GLN A 122 37.13 -0.88 5.34
C GLN A 122 36.88 -0.19 6.68
N GLU A 123 37.88 0.53 7.18
CA GLU A 123 37.77 1.34 8.40
C GLU A 123 36.66 2.38 8.28
N ASN A 124 36.59 3.13 7.17
CA ASN A 124 35.54 4.11 6.99
C ASN A 124 34.17 3.46 6.83
N ARG A 125 34.07 2.26 6.24
CA ARG A 125 32.81 1.50 6.20
C ARG A 125 32.37 1.04 7.60
N GLN A 126 33.31 0.62 8.43
CA GLN A 126 33.02 0.25 9.82
C GLN A 126 32.63 1.47 10.65
N ALA A 127 33.34 2.58 10.48
CA ALA A 127 33.00 3.87 11.10
C ALA A 127 31.63 4.37 10.62
N PHE A 128 31.30 4.17 9.34
CA PHE A 128 29.99 4.48 8.78
C PHE A 128 28.89 3.70 9.50
N ILE A 129 29.04 2.38 9.68
CA ILE A 129 28.10 1.56 10.45
C ILE A 129 27.96 2.06 11.87
N ASN A 130 29.08 2.31 12.55
CA ASN A 130 29.10 2.79 13.93
C ASN A 130 28.48 4.20 14.07
N SER A 131 28.55 5.02 13.00
CA SER A 131 27.98 6.36 12.96
C SER A 131 26.49 6.38 12.56
N GLN A 132 26.00 5.27 12.00
CA GLN A 132 24.68 5.13 11.38
C GLN A 132 23.78 4.16 12.17
N ASP A 133 23.83 4.28 13.50
CA ASP A 133 22.59 4.17 14.27
C ASP A 133 21.68 5.30 13.80
N ASP A 134 20.78 4.98 12.86
CA ASP A 134 19.84 5.87 12.14
C ASP A 134 18.89 6.67 13.07
N THR A 135 19.12 6.63 14.38
CA THR A 135 18.31 7.26 15.42
C THR A 135 19.12 7.97 16.51
N THR A 136 20.45 7.97 16.44
CA THR A 136 21.27 8.62 17.46
C THR A 136 21.05 10.13 17.43
N ALA A 137 20.88 10.72 18.61
CA ALA A 137 20.62 12.15 18.79
C ALA A 137 21.63 13.02 18.03
N SER A 138 22.89 12.58 17.97
CA SER A 138 23.98 13.25 17.25
C SER A 138 23.77 13.33 15.75
N PHE A 139 23.20 12.29 15.11
CA PHE A 139 22.90 12.30 13.69
C PHE A 139 21.81 13.34 13.37
N ARG A 140 20.74 13.33 14.16
CA ARG A 140 19.66 14.33 14.07
C ARG A 140 20.17 15.74 14.30
N GLN A 141 21.05 15.91 15.28
CA GLN A 141 21.64 17.20 15.61
C GLN A 141 22.41 17.77 14.43
N ARG A 142 23.28 16.98 13.78
CA ARG A 142 24.02 17.44 12.58
C ARG A 142 23.11 17.94 11.46
N MET A 143 22.02 17.23 11.18
CA MET A 143 21.06 17.62 10.14
C MET A 143 20.32 18.92 10.50
N VAL A 144 19.91 19.05 11.76
CA VAL A 144 19.22 20.25 12.23
C VAL A 144 20.16 21.44 12.26
N GLU A 145 21.40 21.29 12.72
CA GLU A 145 22.43 22.33 12.73
C GLU A 145 22.77 22.81 11.32
N LYS A 146 22.88 21.90 10.35
CA LYS A 146 23.03 22.27 8.93
C LYS A 146 21.89 23.21 8.46
N VAL A 147 20.65 22.92 8.84
CA VAL A 147 19.52 23.76 8.43
C VAL A 147 19.47 25.07 9.22
N VAL A 148 19.64 25.02 10.54
CA VAL A 148 19.42 26.16 11.44
C VAL A 148 20.61 27.11 11.44
N ILE A 149 21.83 26.57 11.52
CA ILE A 149 23.09 27.34 11.57
C ILE A 149 23.61 27.59 10.14
N GLY A 150 23.69 26.52 9.35
CA GLY A 150 24.24 26.57 7.98
C GLY A 150 23.32 27.22 6.95
N LYS A 151 22.07 27.54 7.30
CA LYS A 151 21.03 28.12 6.42
C LYS A 151 20.80 27.33 5.13
N TYR A 152 21.10 26.03 5.11
CA TYR A 152 20.80 25.18 3.97
C TYR A 152 19.29 24.95 3.83
N PRO A 153 18.74 24.91 2.60
CA PRO A 153 17.32 24.64 2.42
C PRO A 153 16.98 23.22 2.91
N VAL A 154 15.89 23.11 3.67
CA VAL A 154 15.39 21.85 4.28
C VAL A 154 15.29 20.73 3.25
N THR A 155 14.84 21.04 2.04
CA THR A 155 14.72 20.07 0.94
C THR A 155 16.07 19.51 0.53
N SER A 156 17.13 20.33 0.48
CA SER A 156 18.48 19.86 0.13
C SER A 156 19.01 18.92 1.20
N VAL A 157 18.88 19.30 2.48
CA VAL A 157 19.36 18.48 3.60
C VAL A 157 18.54 17.19 3.70
N ALA A 158 17.22 17.24 3.52
CA ALA A 158 16.38 16.04 3.54
C ALA A 158 16.78 15.04 2.43
N ASN A 159 17.05 15.54 1.22
CA ASN A 159 17.49 14.71 0.10
C ASN A 159 18.90 14.16 0.31
N GLU A 160 19.83 14.98 0.81
CA GLU A 160 21.21 14.58 1.10
C GLU A 160 21.28 13.42 2.10
N TYR A 161 20.48 13.50 3.17
CA TYR A 161 20.48 12.50 4.24
C TYR A 161 19.45 11.38 4.05
N GLY A 162 18.72 11.37 2.92
CA GLY A 162 17.73 10.33 2.61
C GLY A 162 16.55 10.26 3.59
N ILE A 163 16.17 11.38 4.21
CA ILE A 163 15.07 11.46 5.19
C ILE A 163 13.86 12.21 4.60
N SER A 164 12.68 11.95 5.16
CA SER A 164 11.51 12.74 4.79
C SER A 164 11.64 14.18 5.28
N ARG A 165 11.19 15.14 4.47
CA ARG A 165 11.12 16.56 4.85
C ARG A 165 10.32 16.75 6.15
N GLN A 166 9.24 15.99 6.32
CA GLN A 166 8.38 16.07 7.51
C GLN A 166 9.12 15.65 8.79
N SER A 167 9.94 14.59 8.72
CA SER A 167 10.80 14.16 9.84
C SER A 167 11.79 15.26 10.22
N LEU A 168 12.44 15.86 9.21
CA LEU A 168 13.39 16.95 9.43
C LEU A 168 12.72 18.18 10.04
N TYR A 169 11.54 18.59 9.55
CA TYR A 169 10.76 19.68 10.17
C TYR A 169 10.39 19.39 11.61
N THR A 170 10.00 18.15 11.92
CA THR A 170 9.68 17.74 13.29
C THR A 170 10.90 17.88 14.20
N TRP A 171 12.08 17.47 13.74
CA TRP A 171 13.32 17.61 14.51
C TRP A 171 13.76 19.06 14.67
N ILE A 172 13.68 19.87 13.62
CA ILE A 172 13.96 21.31 13.68
C ILE A 172 13.06 21.99 14.72
N ASN A 173 11.76 21.68 14.70
CA ASN A 173 10.81 22.27 15.65
C ASN A 173 11.09 21.85 17.09
N ARG A 174 11.51 20.59 17.34
CA ARG A 174 11.91 20.12 18.67
C ARG A 174 13.20 20.80 19.14
N TYR A 175 14.20 20.87 18.27
CA TYR A 175 15.47 21.52 18.56
C TYR A 175 15.32 23.01 18.88
N LYS A 176 14.45 23.73 18.15
CA LYS A 176 14.15 25.14 18.44
C LYS A 176 13.48 25.35 19.80
N LYS A 177 12.74 24.37 20.31
CA LYS A 177 12.01 24.46 21.59
C LYS A 177 12.87 24.06 22.79
N GLU A 178 13.60 22.94 22.67
CA GLU A 178 14.23 22.25 23.79
C GLU A 178 15.75 22.01 23.58
N GLY A 179 16.33 22.51 22.48
CA GLY A 179 17.74 22.34 22.16
C GLY A 179 18.12 20.93 21.66
N SER A 180 19.42 20.64 21.66
CA SER A 180 19.98 19.36 21.18
C SER A 180 19.48 18.16 21.99
N GLN A 181 19.20 18.34 23.28
CA GLN A 181 18.73 17.28 24.18
C GLN A 181 17.41 16.65 23.71
N ALA A 182 16.52 17.42 23.06
CA ALA A 182 15.24 16.92 22.57
C ALA A 182 15.31 16.12 21.26
N LEU A 183 16.50 16.03 20.66
CA LEU A 183 16.72 15.18 19.49
C LEU A 183 17.02 13.73 19.87
N THR A 184 17.34 13.47 21.13
CA THR A 184 17.36 12.10 21.66
C THR A 184 15.99 11.45 21.44
N ILE A 185 15.96 10.19 20.99
CA ILE A 185 14.74 9.41 21.13
C ILE A 185 14.50 9.31 22.63
N LYS A 186 13.62 10.16 23.16
CA LYS A 186 12.82 9.75 24.31
C LYS A 186 12.19 8.45 23.83
N LYS A 187 12.62 7.32 24.37
CA LYS A 187 11.78 6.14 24.41
C LYS A 187 10.59 6.62 25.19
N THR A 188 9.64 7.27 24.52
CA THR A 188 8.29 7.30 25.01
C THR A 188 8.00 5.82 25.11
N ALA A 189 8.04 5.30 26.34
CA ALA A 189 7.11 4.26 26.69
C ALA A 189 5.81 4.85 26.17
N TYR A 190 5.42 4.42 24.96
CA TYR A 190 4.08 4.69 24.50
C TYR A 190 3.30 4.18 25.70
N LYS A 191 2.58 5.08 26.39
CA LYS A 191 1.44 4.63 27.17
C LYS A 191 0.51 4.07 26.10
N THR A 192 0.81 2.86 25.62
CA THR A 192 -0.12 1.98 24.95
C THR A 192 -1.33 2.06 25.85
N GLY A 193 -2.40 2.66 25.34
CA GLY A 193 -3.55 3.03 26.15
C GLY A 193 -3.93 1.82 27.00
N LEU A 194 -3.84 1.97 28.33
CA LEU A 194 -4.03 0.93 29.33
C LEU A 194 -3.58 -0.45 28.83
N ASP A 195 -2.29 -0.77 29.03
CA ASP A 195 -1.85 -2.15 28.87
C ASP A 195 -2.88 -3.07 29.54
N ALA A 196 -3.38 -4.02 28.76
CA ALA A 196 -4.36 -5.00 29.20
C ALA A 196 -3.99 -5.48 30.61
N THR A 197 -4.88 -5.28 31.58
CA THR A 197 -4.63 -5.75 32.94
C THR A 197 -4.40 -7.26 32.91
N ALA A 198 -3.60 -7.79 33.83
CA ALA A 198 -3.38 -9.25 33.88
C ALA A 198 -4.70 -10.02 33.99
N GLU A 199 -5.67 -9.43 34.69
CA GLU A 199 -7.04 -9.95 34.82
C GLU A 199 -7.79 -9.95 33.48
N ASP A 200 -7.81 -8.84 32.75
CA ASP A 200 -8.47 -8.79 31.43
C ASP A 200 -7.82 -9.77 30.43
N VAL A 201 -6.49 -9.95 30.49
CA VAL A 201 -5.79 -10.96 29.67
C VAL A 201 -6.25 -12.36 30.04
N GLN A 202 -6.36 -12.66 31.34
CA GLN A 202 -6.79 -13.97 31.81
C GLN A 202 -8.23 -14.27 31.38
N MET A 203 -9.15 -13.30 31.50
CA MET A 203 -10.53 -13.44 31.02
C MET A 203 -10.60 -13.80 29.52
N VAL A 204 -9.71 -13.21 28.70
CA VAL A 204 -9.61 -13.57 27.28
C VAL A 204 -9.14 -15.01 27.10
N LEU A 205 -8.10 -15.42 27.83
CA LEU A 205 -7.55 -16.78 27.73
C LEU A 205 -8.55 -17.84 28.24
N ASP A 206 -9.25 -17.58 29.34
CA ASP A 206 -10.29 -18.45 29.88
C ASP A 206 -11.44 -18.63 28.87
N GLN A 207 -11.84 -17.54 28.20
CA GLN A 207 -12.86 -17.59 27.17
C GLN A 207 -12.41 -18.43 25.96
N ILE A 208 -11.11 -18.43 25.62
CA ILE A 208 -10.53 -19.28 24.57
C ILE A 208 -10.50 -20.74 25.00
N ILE A 209 -10.17 -21.03 26.26
CA ILE A 209 -10.19 -22.40 26.81
C ILE A 209 -11.62 -22.96 26.76
N TYR A 210 -12.61 -22.16 27.14
CA TYR A 210 -14.01 -22.57 27.14
C TYR A 210 -14.61 -22.70 25.73
N GLN A 211 -14.26 -21.78 24.80
CA GLN A 211 -14.82 -21.73 23.44
C GLN A 211 -13.76 -21.42 22.37
N PRO A 212 -12.89 -22.39 22.02
CA PRO A 212 -11.78 -22.20 21.08
C PRO A 212 -12.20 -21.87 19.64
N GLN A 213 -13.46 -22.14 19.28
CA GLN A 213 -14.04 -21.83 17.96
C GLN A 213 -14.27 -20.34 17.72
N LEU A 214 -14.35 -19.52 18.78
CA LEU A 214 -14.65 -18.10 18.64
C LEU A 214 -13.48 -17.31 18.04
N SER A 215 -13.81 -16.39 17.12
CA SER A 215 -12.90 -15.35 16.66
C SER A 215 -12.67 -14.30 17.75
N TYR A 216 -11.53 -13.59 17.70
CA TYR A 216 -11.21 -12.52 18.65
C TYR A 216 -12.31 -11.44 18.73
N ALA A 217 -13.05 -11.22 17.64
CA ALA A 217 -14.17 -10.30 17.59
C ALA A 217 -15.38 -10.78 18.40
N GLN A 218 -15.68 -12.09 18.32
CA GLN A 218 -16.77 -12.70 19.06
C GLN A 218 -16.41 -12.80 20.55
N VAL A 219 -15.15 -13.13 20.87
CA VAL A 219 -14.65 -13.09 22.25
C VAL A 219 -14.78 -11.68 22.83
N TRP A 220 -14.38 -10.64 22.08
CA TRP A 220 -14.57 -9.25 22.50
C TRP A 220 -16.03 -8.91 22.80
N GLN A 221 -16.94 -9.24 21.88
CA GLN A 221 -18.37 -8.95 22.05
C GLN A 221 -18.92 -9.67 23.29
N LYS A 222 -18.57 -10.94 23.46
CA LYS A 222 -19.05 -11.76 24.57
C LYS A 222 -18.52 -11.26 25.92
N LEU A 223 -17.23 -10.93 26.01
CA LEU A 223 -16.64 -10.36 27.22
C LEU A 223 -17.19 -8.96 27.53
N LYS A 224 -17.48 -8.14 26.51
CA LYS A 224 -18.05 -6.80 26.72
C LYS A 224 -19.50 -6.84 27.20
N VAL A 225 -20.28 -7.82 26.73
CA VAL A 225 -21.66 -8.07 27.19
C VAL A 225 -21.66 -8.66 28.59
N ALA A 226 -20.78 -9.62 28.89
CA ALA A 226 -20.67 -10.23 30.21
C ALA A 226 -20.13 -9.27 31.27
N ASN A 227 -19.14 -8.44 30.91
CA ASN A 227 -18.46 -7.50 31.80
C ASN A 227 -18.46 -6.09 31.18
N PRO A 228 -19.43 -5.22 31.53
CA PRO A 228 -19.49 -3.85 31.02
C PRO A 228 -18.20 -3.04 31.27
N ASN A 229 -17.50 -3.33 32.36
CA ASN A 229 -16.23 -2.70 32.76
C ASN A 229 -14.99 -3.24 32.02
N PHE A 230 -15.15 -4.23 31.13
CA PHE A 230 -14.04 -4.78 30.34
C PHE A 230 -13.35 -3.68 29.53
N SER A 231 -12.06 -3.47 29.83
CA SER A 231 -11.29 -2.29 29.40
C SER A 231 -10.71 -2.44 27.99
N ILE A 232 -10.49 -3.68 27.55
CA ILE A 232 -9.76 -3.97 26.32
C ILE A 232 -10.66 -3.79 25.09
N GLY A 233 -10.21 -2.97 24.14
CA GLY A 233 -10.83 -2.84 22.82
C GLY A 233 -10.56 -4.05 21.92
N ARG A 234 -11.34 -4.19 20.84
CA ARG A 234 -11.22 -5.31 19.88
C ARG A 234 -9.79 -5.57 19.37
N HIS A 235 -9.00 -4.51 19.15
CA HIS A 235 -7.60 -4.63 18.72
C HIS A 235 -6.66 -5.12 19.84
N GLY A 236 -6.97 -4.84 21.11
CA GLY A 236 -6.20 -5.36 22.23
C GLY A 236 -6.34 -6.88 22.37
N ILE A 237 -7.55 -7.43 22.17
CA ILE A 237 -7.75 -8.89 22.12
C ILE A 237 -6.99 -9.50 20.95
N TYR A 238 -7.01 -8.86 19.77
CA TYR A 238 -6.18 -9.31 18.64
C TYR A 238 -4.69 -9.36 18.98
N ASN A 239 -4.17 -8.37 19.72
CA ASN A 239 -2.78 -8.37 20.17
C ASN A 239 -2.49 -9.50 21.18
N ILE A 240 -3.44 -9.84 22.05
CA ILE A 240 -3.35 -11.02 22.93
C ILE A 240 -3.28 -12.30 22.07
N TYR A 241 -4.18 -12.47 21.10
CA TYR A 241 -4.14 -13.60 20.18
C TYR A 241 -2.80 -13.73 19.47
N LYS A 242 -2.24 -12.60 19.01
CA LYS A 242 -0.93 -12.59 18.37
C LYS A 242 0.21 -12.93 19.34
N LYS A 243 0.18 -12.38 20.55
CA LYS A 243 1.21 -12.58 21.59
C LYS A 243 1.31 -14.04 22.03
N TYR A 244 0.18 -14.74 22.11
CA TYR A 244 0.11 -16.15 22.52
C TYR A 244 0.04 -17.14 21.34
N ASN A 245 0.19 -16.68 20.10
CA ASN A 245 0.05 -17.49 18.88
C ASN A 245 -1.31 -18.21 18.75
N LEU A 246 -2.40 -17.56 19.15
CA LEU A 246 -3.78 -18.08 19.14
C LEU A 246 -4.61 -17.55 17.95
N SER A 247 -3.94 -17.07 16.90
CA SER A 247 -4.60 -16.45 15.76
C SER A 247 -5.41 -17.46 14.95
N HIS A 248 -4.93 -18.69 14.79
CA HIS A 248 -5.64 -19.74 14.07
C HIS A 248 -6.50 -20.58 15.01
N GLN A 249 -7.57 -21.17 14.46
CA GLN A 249 -8.52 -21.99 15.23
C GLN A 249 -7.86 -23.25 15.81
N ASN A 250 -6.98 -23.89 15.05
CA ASN A 250 -6.27 -25.09 15.50
C ASN A 250 -5.35 -24.78 16.69
N ASP A 251 -4.68 -23.62 16.70
CA ASP A 251 -3.83 -23.21 17.82
C ASP A 251 -4.66 -22.98 19.09
N ARG A 252 -5.87 -22.44 18.95
CA ARG A 252 -6.80 -22.26 20.07
C ARG A 252 -7.33 -23.60 20.60
N LEU A 253 -7.64 -24.55 19.72
CA LEU A 253 -8.04 -25.90 20.10
C LEU A 253 -6.92 -26.63 20.86
N TYR A 254 -5.68 -26.51 20.37
CA TYR A 254 -4.52 -27.08 21.05
C TYR A 254 -4.29 -26.40 22.42
N TYR A 255 -4.39 -25.07 22.47
CA TYR A 255 -4.29 -24.32 23.72
C TYR A 255 -5.38 -24.72 24.72
N SER A 256 -6.63 -24.83 24.28
CA SER A 256 -7.73 -25.25 25.14
C SER A 256 -7.55 -26.67 25.65
N GLN A 257 -7.05 -27.60 24.83
CA GLN A 257 -6.78 -28.98 25.27
C GLN A 257 -5.66 -29.04 26.32
N LYS A 258 -4.61 -28.24 26.13
CA LYS A 258 -3.45 -28.19 27.03
C LYS A 258 -3.78 -27.59 28.40
N PHE A 259 -4.68 -26.61 28.43
CA PHE A 259 -5.02 -25.85 29.64
C PHE A 259 -6.46 -26.07 30.12
N ALA A 260 -7.19 -27.02 29.53
CA ALA A 260 -8.49 -27.41 30.03
C ALA A 260 -8.33 -27.86 31.49
N PRO A 261 -9.18 -27.38 32.41
CA PRO A 261 -9.19 -27.91 33.76
C PRO A 261 -9.40 -29.42 33.65
N ILE A 262 -8.50 -30.19 34.27
CA ILE A 262 -8.69 -31.62 34.43
C ILE A 262 -9.98 -31.74 35.23
N VAL A 263 -11.09 -31.98 34.54
CA VAL A 263 -12.35 -32.33 35.18
C VAL A 263 -12.01 -33.60 35.92
N GLN A 264 -11.83 -33.49 37.24
CA GLN A 264 -11.76 -34.66 38.10
C GLN A 264 -13.07 -35.38 37.82
N GLU A 265 -13.01 -36.48 37.07
CA GLU A 265 -14.15 -37.35 36.87
C GLU A 265 -14.66 -37.65 38.28
N ALA A 266 -15.83 -37.11 38.63
CA ALA A 266 -16.50 -37.46 39.86
C ALA A 266 -16.47 -38.99 39.92
N PRO A 267 -16.07 -39.61 41.06
CA PRO A 267 -15.94 -41.05 41.15
C PRO A 267 -17.23 -41.65 40.62
N LYS A 268 -17.14 -42.34 39.47
CA LYS A 268 -18.28 -43.06 38.90
C LYS A 268 -18.81 -43.91 40.04
N THR A 269 -19.96 -43.53 40.58
CA THR A 269 -20.64 -44.27 41.62
C THR A 269 -20.69 -45.70 41.10
N ALA A 270 -19.99 -46.60 41.80
CA ALA A 270 -19.97 -48.00 41.44
C ALA A 270 -21.44 -48.42 41.36
N GLN A 271 -21.92 -48.67 40.15
CA GLN A 271 -23.20 -49.34 39.98
C GLN A 271 -23.01 -50.72 40.57
N THR A 272 -23.57 -50.91 41.76
CA THR A 272 -23.74 -52.22 42.37
C THR A 272 -24.45 -53.07 41.32
N ILE A 273 -23.72 -54.03 40.78
CA ILE A 273 -24.24 -55.00 39.83
C ILE A 273 -25.12 -55.91 40.67
N ASP A 274 -26.41 -55.58 40.78
CA ASP A 274 -27.39 -56.55 41.24
C ASP A 274 -27.29 -57.75 40.30
N SER A 275 -27.04 -58.91 40.90
CA SER A 275 -26.84 -60.18 40.23
C SER A 275 -28.05 -60.52 39.35
N VAL A 276 -27.93 -60.19 38.06
CA VAL A 276 -28.87 -60.61 37.03
C VAL A 276 -28.70 -62.13 36.84
N SER A 277 -29.74 -62.87 37.19
CA SER A 277 -29.86 -64.31 36.92
C SER A 277 -29.67 -64.58 35.43
N ILE A 278 -28.71 -65.44 35.10
CA ILE A 278 -28.45 -65.91 33.74
C ILE A 278 -29.62 -66.81 33.31
N PRO A 279 -30.34 -66.51 32.20
CA PRO A 279 -31.35 -67.41 31.69
C PRO A 279 -30.70 -68.68 31.09
N SER A 280 -31.34 -69.82 31.31
CA SER A 280 -30.94 -71.15 30.83
C SER A 280 -30.85 -71.22 29.31
N LEU A 281 -29.87 -72.00 28.81
CA LEU A 281 -29.42 -72.10 27.42
C LEU A 281 -30.48 -72.63 26.42
N ASP A 282 -31.65 -73.06 26.89
CA ASP A 282 -32.72 -73.63 26.05
C ASP A 282 -33.68 -72.59 25.43
N GLN A 283 -33.51 -71.30 25.71
CA GLN A 283 -34.33 -70.22 25.13
C GLN A 283 -33.74 -69.54 23.89
N LEU A 284 -32.63 -70.05 23.33
CA LEU A 284 -32.04 -69.53 22.09
C LEU A 284 -32.79 -70.08 20.86
N SER A 285 -33.92 -69.46 20.51
CA SER A 285 -34.53 -69.65 19.19
C SER A 285 -33.67 -69.00 18.09
N PRO A 286 -33.44 -69.67 16.94
CA PRO A 286 -32.49 -69.24 15.92
C PRO A 286 -33.02 -68.16 14.94
N GLN A 287 -33.99 -67.33 15.35
CA GLN A 287 -34.62 -66.35 14.46
C GLN A 287 -34.89 -64.99 15.11
N VAL A 288 -33.85 -64.34 15.62
CA VAL A 288 -33.84 -62.87 15.69
C VAL A 288 -32.41 -62.42 15.39
N LEU A 289 -32.10 -62.21 14.12
CA LEU A 289 -30.94 -61.41 13.74
C LEU A 289 -31.21 -59.98 14.23
N PRO A 290 -30.34 -59.38 15.06
CA PRO A 290 -30.43 -57.96 15.35
C PRO A 290 -30.20 -57.21 14.03
N ALA A 291 -31.15 -56.34 13.69
CA ALA A 291 -31.02 -55.43 12.56
C ALA A 291 -29.68 -54.66 12.65
N PRO A 292 -28.99 -54.43 11.52
CA PRO A 292 -27.77 -53.65 11.53
C PRO A 292 -28.04 -52.23 12.06
N PRO A 293 -27.09 -51.64 12.81
CA PRO A 293 -27.26 -50.32 13.39
C PRO A 293 -27.54 -49.27 12.29
N PRO A 294 -28.35 -48.23 12.59
CA PRO A 294 -28.58 -47.16 11.65
C PRO A 294 -27.25 -46.49 11.30
N VAL A 295 -26.96 -46.43 10.00
CA VAL A 295 -25.91 -45.57 9.46
C VAL A 295 -26.31 -44.14 9.80
N ILE A 296 -25.67 -43.55 10.80
CA ILE A 296 -25.72 -42.12 11.04
C ILE A 296 -24.93 -41.47 9.91
N SER A 297 -25.60 -41.27 8.77
CA SER A 297 -25.21 -40.24 7.82
C SER A 297 -25.39 -38.92 8.55
N GLU A 298 -24.34 -38.40 9.18
CA GLU A 298 -24.29 -37.00 9.59
C GLU A 298 -24.45 -36.17 8.32
N VAL A 299 -25.69 -35.74 8.11
CA VAL A 299 -26.07 -34.67 7.20
C VAL A 299 -25.38 -33.42 7.74
N ILE A 300 -24.20 -33.15 7.20
CA ILE A 300 -23.57 -31.84 7.24
C ILE A 300 -24.52 -30.90 6.48
N THR A 301 -25.38 -30.17 7.18
CA THR A 301 -25.96 -28.92 6.67
C THR A 301 -25.03 -27.78 7.07
N PRO A 302 -24.20 -27.26 6.16
CA PRO A 302 -23.47 -26.03 6.40
C PRO A 302 -24.38 -24.85 6.03
N GLU A 303 -25.37 -24.53 6.85
CA GLU A 303 -26.04 -23.21 6.77
C GLU A 303 -25.30 -22.18 7.62
N ALA A 304 -24.00 -22.07 7.39
CA ALA A 304 -23.32 -20.81 7.65
C ALA A 304 -23.55 -19.94 6.42
N HIS A 305 -24.45 -18.96 6.52
CA HIS A 305 -24.57 -17.82 5.60
C HIS A 305 -23.27 -17.01 5.61
N VAL A 306 -22.20 -17.60 5.08
CA VAL A 306 -21.01 -16.89 4.64
C VAL A 306 -21.42 -16.20 3.36
N SER A 307 -21.69 -14.90 3.44
CA SER A 307 -21.88 -14.08 2.25
C SER A 307 -20.72 -14.37 1.30
N PRO A 308 -20.96 -14.87 0.07
CA PRO A 308 -19.88 -15.24 -0.81
C PRO A 308 -19.01 -13.99 -1.05
N PRO A 309 -17.66 -14.11 -1.01
CA PRO A 309 -16.80 -12.99 -1.35
C PRO A 309 -17.23 -12.50 -2.73
N LEU A 310 -17.72 -11.25 -2.81
CA LEU A 310 -18.23 -10.66 -4.05
C LEU A 310 -17.34 -11.09 -5.21
N SER A 311 -17.94 -11.86 -6.13
CA SER A 311 -17.20 -12.56 -7.17
C SER A 311 -16.22 -11.61 -7.85
N PHE A 312 -15.00 -12.07 -8.11
CA PHE A 312 -13.96 -11.29 -8.79
C PHE A 312 -14.49 -10.66 -10.10
N LYS A 313 -15.45 -11.34 -10.77
CA LYS A 313 -16.16 -10.85 -11.95
C LYS A 313 -16.96 -9.56 -11.66
N THR A 314 -17.65 -9.46 -10.52
CA THR A 314 -18.41 -8.26 -10.12
C THR A 314 -17.49 -7.07 -9.85
N ARG A 315 -16.32 -7.31 -9.22
CA ARG A 315 -15.33 -6.25 -8.97
C ARG A 315 -14.71 -5.73 -10.27
N ILE A 316 -14.35 -6.65 -11.18
CA ILE A 316 -13.84 -6.29 -12.50
C ILE A 316 -14.87 -5.49 -13.29
N PHE A 317 -16.13 -5.92 -13.30
CA PHE A 317 -17.17 -5.23 -14.06
C PHE A 317 -17.44 -3.81 -13.55
N ASN A 318 -17.42 -3.61 -12.23
CA ASN A 318 -17.56 -2.27 -11.64
C ASN A 318 -16.35 -1.38 -11.97
N PHE A 319 -15.13 -1.94 -12.03
CA PHE A 319 -13.94 -1.20 -12.43
C PHE A 319 -14.00 -0.77 -13.90
N PHE A 320 -14.46 -1.65 -14.80
CA PHE A 320 -14.62 -1.32 -16.22
C PHE A 320 -15.69 -0.25 -16.44
N LYS A 321 -16.82 -0.30 -15.71
CA LYS A 321 -17.85 0.75 -15.79
C LYS A 321 -17.30 2.13 -15.42
N ILE A 322 -16.58 2.23 -14.30
CA ILE A 322 -15.96 3.49 -13.88
C ILE A 322 -14.92 3.95 -14.90
N SER A 323 -14.12 3.02 -15.43
CA SER A 323 -13.09 3.33 -16.42
C SER A 323 -13.69 3.86 -17.73
N ILE A 324 -14.76 3.25 -18.25
CA ILE A 324 -15.43 3.70 -19.49
C ILE A 324 -16.00 5.11 -19.32
N ILE A 325 -16.64 5.40 -18.18
CA ILE A 325 -17.18 6.74 -17.88
C ILE A 325 -16.05 7.76 -17.78
N SER A 326 -14.92 7.40 -17.15
CA SER A 326 -13.78 8.31 -17.08
C SER A 326 -13.13 8.56 -18.46
N ALA A 327 -13.08 7.53 -19.31
CA ALA A 327 -12.52 7.62 -20.64
C ALA A 327 -13.40 8.49 -21.56
N SER A 328 -14.72 8.31 -21.53
CA SER A 328 -15.64 9.13 -22.33
C SER A 328 -15.58 10.60 -21.93
N LEU A 329 -15.54 10.89 -20.62
CA LEU A 329 -15.39 12.26 -20.11
C LEU A 329 -14.06 12.88 -20.57
N SER A 330 -12.97 12.12 -20.51
CA SER A 330 -11.66 12.62 -20.97
C SER A 330 -11.65 12.92 -22.47
N LEU A 331 -12.30 12.07 -23.28
CA LEU A 331 -12.38 12.26 -24.72
C LEU A 331 -13.21 13.50 -25.06
N SER A 332 -14.35 13.70 -24.40
CA SER A 332 -15.17 14.90 -24.59
C SER A 332 -14.41 16.19 -24.28
N VAL A 333 -13.60 16.21 -23.21
CA VAL A 333 -12.77 17.38 -22.87
C VAL A 333 -11.75 17.66 -23.96
N VAL A 334 -11.07 16.64 -24.48
CA VAL A 334 -10.09 16.81 -25.56
C VAL A 334 -10.76 17.33 -26.83
N THR A 335 -11.92 16.79 -27.21
CA THR A 335 -12.68 17.26 -28.38
C THR A 335 -13.11 18.72 -28.24
N ILE A 336 -13.58 19.13 -27.05
CA ILE A 336 -13.93 20.53 -26.79
C ILE A 336 -12.71 21.45 -26.93
N LEU A 337 -11.56 21.07 -26.36
CA LEU A 337 -10.33 21.86 -26.46
C LEU A 337 -9.82 21.96 -27.90
N PHE A 338 -9.92 20.88 -28.68
CA PHE A 338 -9.55 20.88 -30.08
C PHE A 338 -10.44 21.84 -30.89
N ASN A 339 -11.76 21.76 -30.72
CA ASN A 339 -12.71 22.64 -31.40
C ASN A 339 -12.53 24.12 -31.00
N LEU A 340 -12.23 24.39 -29.73
CA LEU A 340 -11.92 25.76 -29.27
C LEU A 340 -10.62 26.30 -29.88
N SER A 341 -9.61 25.44 -30.04
CA SER A 341 -8.35 25.82 -30.68
C SER A 341 -8.54 26.11 -32.16
N ASP A 342 -9.32 25.29 -32.86
CA ASP A 342 -9.64 25.49 -34.28
C ASP A 342 -10.45 26.77 -34.50
N ALA A 343 -11.41 27.07 -33.63
CA ALA A 343 -12.17 28.31 -33.65
C ALA A 343 -11.28 29.55 -33.43
N LEU A 344 -10.27 29.46 -32.55
CA LEU A 344 -9.30 30.53 -32.32
C LEU A 344 -8.39 30.77 -33.54
N ILE A 345 -7.95 29.69 -34.21
CA ILE A 345 -7.08 29.78 -35.40
C ILE A 345 -7.88 30.30 -36.61
N SER A 346 -9.15 29.94 -36.71
CA SER A 346 -10.02 30.31 -37.83
C SER A 346 -10.62 31.73 -37.73
N ALA A 347 -10.31 32.49 -36.68
CA ALA A 347 -10.84 33.84 -36.49
C ALA A 347 -10.38 34.78 -37.64
N ARG A 348 -11.35 35.37 -38.37
CA ARG A 348 -11.06 36.16 -39.57
C ARG A 348 -10.67 37.60 -39.25
N SER A 349 -11.09 38.11 -38.09
CA SER A 349 -10.80 39.47 -37.65
C SER A 349 -10.18 39.52 -36.25
N GLY A 350 -9.35 40.53 -35.99
CA GLY A 350 -8.74 40.72 -34.67
C GLY A 350 -9.76 40.95 -33.55
N LYS A 351 -10.93 41.54 -33.87
CA LYS A 351 -12.03 41.73 -32.91
C LYS A 351 -12.69 40.40 -32.52
N GLU A 352 -12.90 39.51 -33.49
CA GLU A 352 -13.40 38.14 -33.22
C GLU A 352 -12.43 37.36 -32.34
N PHE A 353 -11.13 37.45 -32.63
CA PHE A 353 -10.09 36.77 -31.84
C PHE A 353 -10.10 37.22 -30.37
N VAL A 354 -10.15 38.52 -30.11
CA VAL A 354 -10.23 39.07 -28.74
C VAL A 354 -11.51 38.63 -28.03
N GLY A 355 -12.65 38.63 -28.75
CA GLY A 355 -13.92 38.12 -28.22
C GLY A 355 -13.85 36.65 -27.81
N LEU A 356 -13.23 35.81 -28.63
CA LEU A 356 -13.04 34.38 -28.34
C LEU A 356 -12.12 34.14 -27.14
N ILE A 357 -11.03 34.91 -27.00
CA ILE A 357 -10.17 34.84 -25.80
C ILE A 357 -10.97 35.14 -24.54
N PHE A 358 -11.79 36.20 -24.56
CA PHE A 358 -12.60 36.57 -23.41
C PHE A 358 -13.65 35.50 -23.08
N ALA A 359 -14.27 34.90 -24.09
CA ALA A 359 -15.19 33.78 -23.91
C ALA A 359 -14.51 32.54 -23.29
N VAL A 360 -13.32 32.16 -23.77
CA VAL A 360 -12.54 31.05 -23.21
C VAL A 360 -12.13 31.33 -21.75
N ALA A 361 -11.70 32.56 -21.45
CA ALA A 361 -11.36 32.96 -20.09
C ALA A 361 -12.58 32.90 -19.16
N ALA A 362 -13.73 33.44 -19.57
CA ALA A 362 -14.97 33.40 -18.81
C ALA A 362 -15.43 31.96 -18.56
N LEU A 363 -15.38 31.09 -19.57
CA LEU A 363 -15.69 29.66 -19.44
C LEU A 363 -14.74 28.96 -18.47
N SER A 364 -13.45 29.26 -18.53
CA SER A 364 -12.44 28.69 -17.62
C SER A 364 -12.72 29.07 -16.16
N PHE A 365 -12.97 30.35 -15.88
CA PHE A 365 -13.33 30.81 -14.54
C PHE A 365 -14.66 30.20 -14.07
N GLY A 366 -15.68 30.16 -14.94
CA GLY A 366 -16.96 29.52 -14.63
C GLY A 366 -16.80 28.04 -14.25
N MET A 367 -15.98 27.30 -15.01
CA MET A 367 -15.70 25.89 -14.72
C MET A 367 -14.94 25.71 -13.39
N PHE A 368 -14.00 26.62 -13.08
CA PHE A 368 -13.28 26.60 -11.81
C PHE A 368 -14.23 26.81 -10.62
N PHE A 369 -15.10 27.83 -10.68
CA PHE A 369 -16.10 28.07 -9.64
C PHE A 369 -17.12 26.95 -9.54
N PHE A 370 -17.54 26.39 -10.67
CA PHE A 370 -18.43 25.24 -10.70
C PHE A 370 -17.81 24.04 -9.98
N MET A 371 -16.58 23.64 -10.32
CA MET A 371 -15.88 22.54 -9.64
C MET A 371 -15.67 22.82 -8.15
N TYR A 372 -15.35 24.05 -7.78
CA TYR A 372 -15.25 24.46 -6.39
C TYR A 372 -16.59 24.26 -5.64
N SER A 373 -17.70 24.69 -6.25
CA SER A 373 -19.05 24.54 -5.70
C SER A 373 -19.54 23.08 -5.70
N MET A 374 -19.08 22.25 -6.63
CA MET A 374 -19.51 20.85 -6.78
C MET A 374 -19.22 20.04 -5.52
N LYS A 375 -18.13 20.34 -4.80
CA LYS A 375 -17.84 19.73 -3.50
C LYS A 375 -18.96 19.96 -2.48
N TYR A 376 -19.52 21.17 -2.44
CA TYR A 376 -20.62 21.52 -1.54
C TYR A 376 -21.91 20.81 -1.95
N TYR A 377 -22.25 20.83 -3.25
CA TYR A 377 -23.44 20.13 -3.75
C TYR A 377 -23.40 18.62 -3.52
N LEU A 378 -22.24 17.99 -3.76
CA LEU A 378 -22.05 16.56 -3.44
C LEU A 378 -22.21 16.28 -1.96
N THR A 379 -21.67 17.14 -1.09
CA THR A 379 -21.81 16.97 0.36
C THR A 379 -23.28 17.05 0.78
N ILE A 380 -24.03 18.05 0.31
CA ILE A 380 -25.47 18.16 0.58
C ILE A 380 -26.22 16.95 0.05
N ALA A 381 -25.92 16.50 -1.17
CA ALA A 381 -26.53 15.31 -1.76
C ALA A 381 -26.25 14.06 -0.92
N PHE A 382 -25.01 13.86 -0.44
CA PHE A 382 -24.66 12.75 0.45
C PHE A 382 -25.42 12.84 1.78
N VAL A 383 -25.48 14.03 2.40
CA VAL A 383 -26.22 14.24 3.65
C VAL A 383 -27.70 13.91 3.48
N LEU A 384 -28.33 14.38 2.38
CA LEU A 384 -29.71 14.06 2.06
C LEU A 384 -29.93 12.57 1.78
N LEU A 385 -28.98 11.91 1.10
CA LEU A 385 -29.01 10.47 0.83
C LEU A 385 -28.98 9.66 2.14
N PHE A 386 -28.11 10.02 3.08
CA PHE A 386 -28.04 9.37 4.40
C PHE A 386 -29.26 9.68 5.26
N SER A 387 -29.78 10.91 5.20
CA SER A 387 -31.01 11.29 5.90
C SER A 387 -32.21 10.45 5.43
N ARG A 388 -32.32 10.16 4.13
CA ARG A 388 -33.39 9.31 3.58
C ARG A 388 -33.23 7.83 3.93
N LYS A 389 -32.00 7.32 3.95
CA LYS A 389 -31.75 5.90 4.25
C LYS A 389 -32.23 5.50 5.64
N ASN A 390 -32.10 6.39 6.62
CA ASN A 390 -32.58 6.14 7.99
C ASN A 390 -34.11 6.21 8.13
N LEU A 391 -34.80 6.95 7.26
CA LEU A 391 -36.26 7.02 7.25
C LEU A 391 -36.87 5.70 6.72
N ASN A 392 -36.32 5.16 5.63
CA ASN A 392 -36.83 3.90 5.06
C ASN A 392 -36.63 2.70 6.01
N VAL A 393 -35.54 2.68 6.81
CA VAL A 393 -35.33 1.63 7.82
C VAL A 393 -36.40 1.70 8.90
N LYS A 394 -36.70 2.90 9.43
CA LYS A 394 -37.76 3.08 10.42
C LYS A 394 -39.15 2.73 9.88
N GLU A 395 -39.45 3.09 8.63
CA GLU A 395 -40.73 2.74 8.00
C GLU A 395 -40.88 1.23 7.79
N SER A 396 -39.79 0.53 7.46
CA SER A 396 -39.77 -0.95 7.38
C SER A 396 -39.88 -1.65 8.75
N GLU A 397 -39.36 -1.04 9.82
CA GLU A 397 -39.52 -1.56 11.19
C GLU A 397 -40.96 -1.34 11.69
N ILE A 398 -41.56 -0.16 11.43
CA ILE A 398 -42.94 0.16 11.84
C ILE A 398 -43.96 -0.72 11.08
N SER A 399 -43.72 -1.01 9.80
CA SER A 399 -44.59 -1.91 9.03
C SER A 399 -44.46 -3.38 9.45
N ASN A 400 -43.29 -3.84 9.92
CA ASN A 400 -43.11 -5.17 10.50
C ASN A 400 -43.69 -5.31 11.92
N VAL A 401 -43.70 -4.23 12.71
CA VAL A 401 -44.34 -4.23 14.04
C VAL A 401 -45.87 -4.26 13.94
N ASN A 402 -46.46 -3.56 12.96
CA ASN A 402 -47.92 -3.59 12.77
C ASN A 402 -48.45 -4.88 12.12
N SER A 403 -47.60 -5.64 11.42
CA SER A 403 -47.99 -6.95 10.86
C SER A 403 -47.80 -8.11 11.84
N SER A 404 -47.07 -7.91 12.94
CA SER A 404 -46.92 -8.90 14.02
C SER A 404 -47.89 -8.70 15.19
N SER A 405 -48.68 -7.61 15.20
CA SER A 405 -49.75 -7.36 16.20
C SER A 405 -51.17 -7.66 15.72
N ILE A 406 -51.36 -8.24 14.52
CA ILE A 406 -52.64 -8.83 14.09
C ILE A 406 -52.61 -10.34 14.32
N VAL A 407 -52.31 -10.74 15.55
CA VAL A 407 -52.68 -12.04 16.10
C VAL A 407 -53.23 -11.76 17.50
N SER A 408 -54.46 -12.25 17.71
CA SER A 408 -55.19 -12.35 18.98
C SER A 408 -55.50 -11.06 19.77
N LYS A 409 -56.41 -10.25 19.22
CA LYS A 409 -57.54 -9.77 20.04
C LYS A 409 -58.85 -10.10 19.34
N THR A 410 -59.36 -11.28 19.66
CA THR A 410 -60.79 -11.60 19.67
C THR A 410 -61.50 -10.58 20.56
N GLY A 411 -61.82 -9.42 19.96
CA GLY A 411 -62.81 -8.51 20.49
C GLY A 411 -64.16 -9.18 20.37
N LEU A 412 -64.88 -9.19 21.49
CA LEU A 412 -66.29 -9.57 21.63
C LEU A 412 -67.14 -8.87 20.58
N ILE A 413 -67.44 -9.56 19.49
CA ILE A 413 -68.62 -9.29 18.67
C ILE A 413 -69.67 -10.26 19.23
N PRO A 414 -70.80 -9.77 19.78
CA PRO A 414 -71.87 -10.66 20.19
C PRO A 414 -72.41 -11.37 18.95
N ASP A 415 -72.44 -12.69 19.02
CA ASP A 415 -73.05 -13.56 18.03
C ASP A 415 -74.57 -13.30 18.01
N LEU A 416 -75.05 -12.68 16.93
CA LEU A 416 -76.46 -12.37 16.71
C LEU A 416 -77.17 -13.46 15.88
N SER A 417 -76.55 -14.64 15.70
CA SER A 417 -77.13 -15.73 14.91
C SER A 417 -78.25 -16.51 15.60
N GLN A 418 -78.64 -16.15 16.83
CA GLN A 418 -79.73 -16.79 17.58
C GLN A 418 -80.97 -15.91 17.81
N ILE A 419 -81.14 -14.81 17.07
CA ILE A 419 -82.40 -14.07 17.07
C ILE A 419 -83.27 -14.62 15.92
N GLU A 420 -84.14 -15.58 16.24
CA GLU A 420 -85.31 -15.88 15.40
C GLU A 420 -86.30 -14.71 15.51
N LEU A 421 -86.77 -14.22 14.35
CA LEU A 421 -87.80 -13.18 14.23
C LEU A 421 -89.20 -13.76 14.42
#